data_AF-A0A0A1HXN5-F1
#
_entry.id   AF-A0A0A1HXN5-F1
#
_cell.length_a   1.000
_cell.length_b   1.000
_cell.length_c   1.000
_cell.angle_alpha   90.00
_cell.angle_beta   90.00
_cell.angle_gamma   90.00
#
_symmetry.space_group_name_H-M   'P 1'
#
loop_
_entity.id
_entity.type
_entity.pdbx_description
1 polymer ?
#
loop_
_entity_poly.entity_id
_entity_poly.type
_entity_poly.pdbx_seq_one_letter_code
_entity_poly.pdbx_strand_id
1 'polypeptide(L)'
;MQRLLPLALFLLTSQAMAYPALKDTELYTQNASDCQDVDLNTWQHPARTVLEKNGIKLERVQLCNGGRYPIFQGDVPYDPQGQTKDFFLPLYEQLRKANGKWPYVLVASNYGEMVYVSYPRSDSISLAYENFEAP
;
A
#
# COMPACT_ATOMS: atom_id res chain seq x y z
N MET A 1 -25.64 -57.95 -18.12
CA MET A 1 -24.37 -57.81 -17.38
C MET A 1 -24.04 -56.33 -17.29
N GLN A 2 -23.70 -55.88 -16.07
CA GLN A 2 -23.61 -54.49 -15.61
C GLN A 2 -22.72 -53.59 -16.48
N ARG A 3 -23.24 -52.42 -16.87
CA ARG A 3 -22.43 -51.31 -17.38
C ARG A 3 -21.94 -50.49 -16.18
N LEU A 4 -20.65 -50.57 -15.88
CA LEU A 4 -20.00 -49.71 -14.88
C LEU A 4 -19.77 -48.33 -15.51
N LEU A 5 -20.50 -47.32 -15.04
CA LEU A 5 -20.21 -45.91 -15.32
C LEU A 5 -18.99 -45.50 -14.47
N PRO A 6 -17.92 -44.95 -15.05
CA PRO A 6 -16.85 -44.36 -14.24
C PRO A 6 -17.36 -43.04 -13.65
N LEU A 7 -17.50 -43.02 -12.33
CA LEU A 7 -17.80 -41.82 -11.56
C LEU A 7 -16.54 -40.91 -11.58
N ALA A 8 -16.52 -39.93 -12.48
CA ALA A 8 -15.46 -38.92 -12.52
C ALA A 8 -15.63 -37.97 -11.32
N LEU A 9 -14.86 -38.21 -10.27
CA LEU A 9 -14.78 -37.36 -9.08
C LEU A 9 -13.96 -36.11 -9.46
N PHE A 10 -14.62 -35.01 -9.83
CA PHE A 10 -13.97 -33.71 -9.99
C PHE A 10 -13.55 -33.19 -8.61
N LEU A 11 -12.26 -33.33 -8.30
CA LEU A 11 -11.62 -32.65 -7.17
C LEU A 11 -11.59 -31.15 -7.48
N LEU A 12 -12.53 -30.40 -6.91
CA LEU A 12 -12.44 -28.94 -6.82
C LEU A 12 -11.30 -28.61 -5.86
N THR A 13 -10.09 -28.43 -6.38
CA THR A 13 -9.00 -27.85 -5.61
C THR A 13 -9.35 -26.41 -5.31
N SER A 14 -9.72 -26.12 -4.07
CA SER A 14 -9.81 -24.75 -3.55
C SER A 14 -8.43 -24.11 -3.66
N GLN A 15 -8.21 -23.33 -4.72
CA GLN A 15 -7.06 -22.45 -4.79
C GLN A 15 -7.34 -21.30 -3.83
N ALA A 16 -6.74 -21.35 -2.63
CA ALA A 16 -6.60 -20.15 -1.83
C ALA A 16 -5.83 -19.14 -2.70
N MET A 17 -6.48 -18.01 -3.03
CA MET A 17 -5.82 -16.92 -3.74
C MET A 17 -4.76 -16.36 -2.78
N ALA A 18 -3.51 -16.75 -2.97
CA ALA A 18 -2.39 -16.13 -2.27
C ALA A 18 -2.29 -14.68 -2.75
N TYR A 19 -2.06 -13.75 -1.81
CA TYR A 19 -1.74 -12.39 -2.19
C TYR A 19 -0.41 -12.36 -2.96
N PRO A 20 -0.22 -11.45 -3.93
CA PRO A 20 1.03 -11.35 -4.66
C PRO A 20 2.15 -10.83 -3.73
N ALA A 21 3.40 -11.16 -4.02
CA ALA A 21 4.52 -10.49 -3.38
C ALA A 21 4.48 -8.98 -3.68
N LEU A 22 4.97 -8.13 -2.77
CA LEU A 22 4.87 -6.67 -2.90
C LEU A 22 5.34 -6.15 -4.27
N LYS A 23 6.44 -6.68 -4.82
CA LYS A 23 7.00 -6.29 -6.12
C LYS A 23 6.12 -6.63 -7.34
N ASP A 24 5.17 -7.55 -7.17
CA ASP A 24 4.31 -8.09 -8.22
C ASP A 24 2.89 -7.49 -8.16
N THR A 25 2.67 -6.50 -7.29
CA THR A 25 1.41 -5.77 -7.10
C THR A 25 1.16 -4.75 -8.20
N GLU A 26 -0.06 -4.22 -8.30
CA GLU A 26 -0.39 -3.11 -9.21
C GLU A 26 0.46 -1.87 -8.94
N LEU A 27 0.92 -1.69 -7.68
CA LEU A 27 1.83 -0.62 -7.31
C LEU A 27 3.04 -0.56 -8.24
N TYR A 28 3.75 -1.68 -8.39
CA TYR A 28 5.00 -1.72 -9.16
C TYR A 28 4.83 -2.20 -10.59
N THR A 29 3.71 -2.85 -10.92
CA THR A 29 3.46 -3.36 -12.29
C THR A 29 2.69 -2.37 -13.16
N GLN A 30 1.92 -1.44 -12.58
CA GLN A 30 1.04 -0.52 -13.31
C GLN A 30 1.15 0.94 -12.87
N ASN A 31 1.23 1.21 -11.57
CA ASN A 31 1.01 2.55 -11.01
C ASN A 31 2.30 3.36 -10.81
N ALA A 32 3.40 2.69 -10.51
CA ALA A 32 4.70 3.31 -10.25
C ALA A 32 5.75 2.87 -11.27
N SER A 33 6.54 3.84 -11.71
CA SER A 33 7.66 3.68 -12.64
C SER A 33 8.82 4.56 -12.19
N ASP A 34 10.04 4.29 -12.67
CA ASP A 34 11.24 5.10 -12.40
C ASP A 34 11.50 5.33 -10.90
N CYS A 35 11.24 4.32 -10.07
CA CYS A 35 11.36 4.42 -8.62
C CYS A 35 12.81 4.48 -8.18
N GLN A 36 13.15 5.49 -7.37
CA GLN A 36 14.46 5.65 -6.77
C GLN A 36 14.35 5.68 -5.26
N ASP A 37 15.21 4.91 -4.60
CA ASP A 37 15.36 4.97 -3.14
C ASP A 37 15.94 6.30 -2.71
N VAL A 38 15.41 6.85 -1.62
CA VAL A 38 16.05 7.95 -0.91
C VAL A 38 16.85 7.42 0.27
N ASP A 39 17.96 8.08 0.57
CA ASP A 39 18.73 7.79 1.77
C ASP A 39 18.02 8.41 2.99
N LEU A 40 17.40 7.56 3.81
CA LEU A 40 16.70 7.99 5.03
C LEU A 40 17.63 8.61 6.09
N ASN A 41 18.96 8.53 5.96
CA ASN A 41 19.84 9.23 6.90
C ASN A 41 19.98 10.72 6.57
N THR A 42 19.84 11.08 5.30
CA THR A 42 20.09 12.44 4.80
C THR A 42 18.82 13.11 4.25
N TRP A 43 17.80 12.33 3.92
CA TRP A 43 16.56 12.84 3.35
C TRP A 43 15.71 13.61 4.37
N GLN A 44 15.59 14.91 4.16
CA GLN A 44 14.74 15.82 4.94
C GLN A 44 13.51 16.21 4.13
N HIS A 45 12.33 15.84 4.62
CA HIS A 45 11.07 16.17 3.96
C HIS A 45 9.94 16.31 4.98
N PRO A 46 9.02 17.28 4.83
CA PRO A 46 7.94 17.48 5.81
C PRO A 46 7.04 16.24 6.00
N ALA A 47 6.81 15.47 4.94
CA ALA A 47 6.01 14.23 5.02
C ALA A 47 6.63 13.21 5.97
N ARG A 48 7.96 13.09 6.00
CA ARG A 48 8.68 12.21 6.93
C ARG A 48 8.38 12.58 8.38
N THR A 49 8.48 13.87 8.71
CA THR A 49 8.19 14.36 10.06
C THR A 49 6.76 14.05 10.49
N VAL A 50 5.80 14.15 9.57
CA VAL A 50 4.40 13.78 9.85
C VAL A 50 4.28 12.28 10.14
N LEU A 51 4.87 11.41 9.32
CA LEU A 51 4.80 9.96 9.48
C LEU A 51 5.41 9.53 10.83
N GLU A 52 6.64 9.95 11.10
CA GLU A 52 7.37 9.57 12.33
C GLU A 52 6.67 10.10 13.58
N LYS A 53 6.15 11.33 13.56
CA LYS A 53 5.39 11.91 14.69
C LYS A 53 4.12 11.13 15.01
N ASN A 54 3.49 10.51 14.01
CA ASN A 54 2.30 9.69 14.19
C ASN A 54 2.64 8.21 14.45
N GLY A 55 3.90 7.88 14.75
CA GLY A 55 4.32 6.53 15.14
C GLY A 55 4.54 5.58 13.96
N ILE A 56 4.63 6.10 12.73
CA ILE A 56 4.99 5.29 11.56
C ILE A 56 6.51 5.19 11.50
N LYS A 57 7.02 3.96 11.54
CA LYS A 57 8.45 3.68 11.48
C LYS A 57 8.82 3.38 10.03
N LEU A 58 9.40 4.37 9.35
CA LEU A 58 9.80 4.22 7.95
C LEU A 58 10.96 3.24 7.80
N GLU A 59 10.78 2.26 6.93
CA GLU A 59 11.79 1.29 6.54
C GLU A 59 12.42 1.67 5.21
N ARG A 60 11.60 2.20 4.30
CA ARG A 60 12.01 2.57 2.94
C ARG A 60 11.14 3.69 2.42
N VAL A 61 11.74 4.59 1.67
CA VAL A 61 11.00 5.58 0.88
C VAL A 61 11.53 5.55 -0.54
N GLN A 62 10.61 5.43 -1.50
CA GLN A 62 10.92 5.54 -2.92
C GLN A 62 10.21 6.73 -3.51
N LEU A 63 10.88 7.45 -4.39
CA LEU A 63 10.28 8.51 -5.20
C LEU A 63 10.14 7.97 -6.62
N CYS A 64 8.90 7.76 -7.06
CA CYS A 64 8.56 7.23 -8.37
C CYS A 64 7.93 8.30 -9.27
N ASN A 65 7.68 7.97 -10.53
CA ASN A 65 6.99 8.78 -11.53
C ASN A 65 7.60 10.19 -11.67
N GLY A 66 8.91 10.25 -11.89
CA GLY A 66 9.67 11.51 -11.99
C GLY A 66 9.77 12.26 -10.66
N GLY A 67 9.77 11.54 -9.54
CA GLY A 67 9.98 12.08 -8.19
C GLY A 67 8.72 12.64 -7.53
N ARG A 68 7.52 12.39 -8.08
CA ARG A 68 6.25 13.00 -7.65
C ARG A 68 5.19 12.00 -7.22
N TYR A 69 5.61 10.76 -6.96
CA TYR A 69 4.79 9.70 -6.42
C TYR A 69 5.58 8.95 -5.36
N PRO A 70 5.59 9.46 -4.10
CA PRO A 70 6.32 8.80 -3.04
C PRO A 70 5.60 7.52 -2.60
N ILE A 71 6.38 6.48 -2.36
CA ILE A 71 5.96 5.25 -1.69
C ILE A 71 6.61 5.28 -0.31
N PHE A 72 5.80 5.38 0.73
CA PHE A 72 6.23 5.34 2.12
C PHE A 72 5.99 3.94 2.66
N GLN A 73 7.06 3.17 2.87
CA GLN A 73 6.97 1.81 3.39
C GLN A 73 7.48 1.75 4.83
N GLY A 74 6.71 1.10 5.69
CA GLY A 74 7.13 0.82 7.05
C GLY A 74 6.04 0.27 7.96
N ASP A 75 6.36 0.19 9.25
CA ASP A 75 5.43 -0.27 10.28
C ASP A 75 4.45 0.85 10.64
N VAL A 76 3.17 0.52 10.66
CA VAL A 76 2.09 1.42 11.09
C VAL A 76 1.48 0.96 12.41
N PRO A 77 1.01 1.89 13.27
CA PRO A 77 0.50 1.53 14.61
C PRO A 77 -0.88 0.86 14.60
N TYR A 78 -1.62 0.96 13.50
CA TYR A 78 -2.97 0.45 13.37
C TYR A 78 -3.21 -0.11 11.96
N ASP A 79 -4.09 -1.09 11.86
CA ASP A 79 -4.59 -1.65 10.60
C ASP A 79 -5.28 -0.55 9.77
N PRO A 80 -4.79 -0.23 8.54
CA PRO A 80 -5.38 0.78 7.67
C PRO A 80 -6.80 0.47 7.16
N GLN A 81 -7.18 -0.80 7.04
CA GLN A 81 -8.52 -1.24 6.65
C GLN A 81 -9.44 -1.50 7.87
N GLY A 82 -8.89 -1.46 9.08
CA GLY A 82 -9.62 -1.57 10.33
C GLY A 82 -10.54 -0.38 10.67
N GLN A 83 -11.13 -0.39 11.87
CA GLN A 83 -11.97 0.70 12.39
C GLN A 83 -11.13 1.85 12.98
N THR A 84 -10.22 2.39 12.17
CA THR A 84 -9.13 3.28 12.61
C THR A 84 -9.18 4.64 11.90
N LYS A 85 -10.35 5.00 11.36
CA LYS A 85 -10.58 6.24 10.59
C LYS A 85 -10.20 7.51 11.36
N ASP A 86 -10.43 7.54 12.66
CA ASP A 86 -10.12 8.69 13.51
C ASP A 86 -8.61 8.94 13.64
N PHE A 87 -7.79 7.92 13.37
CA PHE A 87 -6.34 8.07 13.26
C PHE A 87 -5.92 8.43 11.82
N PHE A 88 -6.38 7.65 10.83
CA PHE A 88 -5.87 7.76 9.47
C PHE A 88 -6.38 8.99 8.71
N LEU A 89 -7.62 9.46 8.92
CA LEU A 89 -8.11 10.65 8.23
C LEU A 89 -7.33 11.91 8.62
N PRO A 90 -7.08 12.21 9.91
CA PRO A 90 -6.18 13.31 10.30
C PRO A 90 -4.76 13.14 9.78
N LEU A 91 -4.22 11.91 9.75
CA LEU A 91 -2.89 11.64 9.19
C LEU A 91 -2.84 11.98 7.70
N TYR A 92 -3.81 11.54 6.90
CA TYR A 92 -3.85 11.78 5.46
C TYR A 92 -3.99 13.27 5.13
N GLU A 93 -4.72 14.04 5.93
CA GLU A 93 -4.82 15.49 5.76
C GLU A 93 -3.53 16.23 6.16
N GLN A 94 -2.82 15.76 7.18
CA GLN A 94 -1.48 16.30 7.51
C GLN A 94 -0.48 16.00 6.39
N LEU A 95 -0.47 14.76 5.89
CA LEU A 95 0.38 14.33 4.79
C LEU A 95 0.08 15.09 3.51
N ARG A 96 -1.19 15.36 3.21
CA ARG A 96 -1.59 16.17 2.06
C ARG A 96 -0.88 17.53 2.05
N LYS A 97 -0.83 18.22 3.19
CA LYS A 97 -0.16 19.51 3.32
C LYS A 97 1.36 19.37 3.24
N ALA A 98 1.91 18.40 3.96
CA ALA A 98 3.34 18.16 4.05
C ALA A 98 3.97 17.59 2.76
N ASN A 99 3.18 16.91 1.94
CA ASN A 99 3.57 16.27 0.69
C ASN A 99 3.19 17.10 -0.56
N GLY A 100 2.77 18.36 -0.38
CA GLY A 100 2.44 19.25 -1.49
C GLY A 100 1.26 18.80 -2.35
N LYS A 101 0.31 18.05 -1.79
CA LYS A 101 -0.83 17.42 -2.49
C LYS A 101 -0.46 16.44 -3.61
N TRP A 102 0.76 15.89 -3.61
CA TRP A 102 1.09 14.77 -4.51
C TRP A 102 0.43 13.48 -4.03
N PRO A 103 -0.13 12.66 -4.94
CA PRO A 103 -0.62 11.33 -4.58
C PRO A 103 0.56 10.44 -4.14
N TYR A 104 0.28 9.50 -3.24
CA TYR A 104 1.31 8.64 -2.64
C TYR A 104 0.72 7.29 -2.25
N VAL A 105 1.60 6.36 -1.88
CA VAL A 105 1.20 5.08 -1.29
C VAL A 105 1.82 4.92 0.09
N LEU A 106 1.00 4.52 1.06
CA LEU A 106 1.47 4.04 2.36
C LEU A 106 1.44 2.52 2.34
N VAL A 107 2.62 1.90 2.42
CA VAL A 107 2.79 0.45 2.51
C VAL A 107 2.96 0.09 3.99
N ALA A 108 1.93 -0.52 4.57
CA ALA A 108 1.91 -1.00 5.94
C ALA A 108 2.55 -2.39 6.02
N SER A 109 3.88 -2.43 6.15
CA SER A 109 4.68 -3.68 6.10
C SER A 109 4.15 -4.74 7.07
N ASN A 110 3.81 -4.34 8.29
CA ASN A 110 3.33 -5.22 9.36
C ASN A 110 1.89 -5.75 9.18
N TYR A 111 1.14 -5.24 8.20
CA TYR A 111 -0.22 -5.70 7.90
C TYR A 111 -0.34 -6.35 6.52
N GLY A 112 0.66 -6.22 5.63
CA GLY A 112 0.55 -6.71 4.25
C GLY A 112 -0.42 -5.90 3.41
N GLU A 113 -0.57 -4.60 3.70
CA GLU A 113 -1.56 -3.73 3.08
C GLU A 113 -0.94 -2.46 2.49
N MET A 114 -1.54 -1.95 1.43
CA MET A 114 -1.17 -0.70 0.77
C MET A 114 -2.39 0.22 0.72
N VAL A 115 -2.19 1.49 1.07
CA VAL A 115 -3.19 2.54 0.90
C VAL A 115 -2.72 3.53 -0.14
N TYR A 116 -3.43 3.56 -1.27
CA TYR A 116 -3.27 4.56 -2.31
C TYR A 116 -4.03 5.82 -1.92
N VAL A 117 -3.33 6.92 -1.74
CA VAL A 117 -3.93 8.21 -1.36
C VAL A 117 -3.80 9.18 -2.52
N SER A 118 -4.92 9.73 -2.97
CA SER A 118 -4.95 10.70 -4.07
C SER A 118 -5.95 11.83 -3.82
N TYR A 119 -5.86 12.88 -4.64
CA TYR A 119 -6.64 14.11 -4.53
C TYR A 119 -7.27 14.45 -5.89
N PRO A 120 -8.45 13.88 -6.23
CA PRO A 120 -9.18 14.23 -7.46
C PRO A 120 -9.58 15.71 -7.50
N ARG A 121 -10.13 16.18 -8.64
CA ARG A 121 -10.50 17.61 -8.85
C ARG A 121 -11.44 18.21 -7.79
N SER A 122 -12.22 17.38 -7.10
CA SER A 122 -13.04 17.78 -5.95
C SER A 122 -12.22 18.17 -4.71
N ASP A 123 -10.90 17.97 -4.74
CA ASP A 123 -9.95 18.25 -3.66
C ASP A 123 -10.24 17.47 -2.36
N SER A 124 -11.04 16.40 -2.46
CA SER A 124 -11.32 15.41 -1.42
C SER A 124 -10.22 14.34 -1.36
N ILE A 125 -10.01 13.74 -0.19
CA ILE A 125 -9.13 12.57 -0.05
C ILE A 125 -9.83 11.36 -0.70
N SER A 126 -9.17 10.70 -1.64
CA SER A 126 -9.60 9.43 -2.24
C SER A 126 -8.63 8.33 -1.88
N LEU A 127 -9.19 7.18 -1.44
CA LEU A 127 -8.45 6.03 -0.94
C LEU A 127 -8.76 4.81 -1.81
N ALA A 128 -7.72 4.06 -2.17
CA ALA A 128 -7.85 2.69 -2.68
C ALA A 128 -6.89 1.79 -1.91
N TYR A 129 -7.18 0.49 -1.90
CA TYR A 129 -6.45 -0.50 -1.11
C TYR A 129 -6.01 -1.66 -1.98
N GLU A 130 -4.86 -2.22 -1.67
CA GLU A 130 -4.37 -3.47 -2.23
C GLU A 130 -3.60 -4.22 -1.16
N ASN A 131 -3.73 -5.55 -1.15
CA ASN A 131 -3.03 -6.41 -0.20
C ASN A 131 -1.89 -7.13 -0.92
N PHE A 132 -0.83 -7.42 -0.18
CA PHE A 132 0.29 -8.22 -0.64
C PHE A 132 0.63 -9.31 0.38
N GLU A 133 1.40 -10.30 -0.05
CA GLU A 133 1.94 -11.31 0.86
C GLU A 133 2.86 -10.62 1.87
N ALA A 134 2.37 -10.49 3.12
CA ALA A 134 3.19 -10.01 4.22
C ALA A 134 4.38 -10.96 4.43
N PRO A 135 5.60 -10.44 4.60
CA PRO A 135 6.79 -11.26 4.83
C PRO A 135 6.75 -12.08 6.12
#